data_AF-A0A2G2K089-F1
#
_entry.id   AF-A0A2G2K089-F1
#
_cell.length_a   1.000
_cell.length_b   1.000
_cell.length_c   1.000
_cell.angle_alpha   90.00
_cell.angle_beta   90.00
_cell.angle_gamma   90.00
#
_symmetry.space_group_name_H-M   'P 1'
#
loop_
_entity.id
_entity.type
_entity.pdbx_description
1 polymer ?
#
loop_
_entity_poly.entity_id
_entity_poly.type
_entity_poly.pdbx_seq_one_letter_code
_entity_poly.pdbx_strand_id
1 'polypeptide(L)'
;MKKRILLIFILFYSISNYASYILIPMDAESQKNHLKAYGITYWLLEKQQKVKWLLNYRGGSFLLIDSGTTRKECTIRGVSYEILSDSKAKAILKEISSPSVNQESVILEKAPRIAVYAPSSNLPWDDAV
;
A
#
# COMPACT_ATOMS: atom_id res chain seq x y z
N MET A 1 -28.25 19.50 -36.81
CA MET A 1 -28.95 18.61 -35.85
C MET A 1 -28.11 17.39 -35.45
N LYS A 2 -27.53 16.62 -36.40
CA LYS A 2 -26.68 15.45 -36.11
C LYS A 2 -25.49 15.72 -35.15
N LYS A 3 -24.82 16.88 -35.25
CA LYS A 3 -23.72 17.28 -34.34
C LYS A 3 -24.15 17.53 -32.89
N ARG A 4 -25.38 18.02 -32.65
CA ARG A 4 -25.92 18.22 -31.28
C ARG A 4 -26.30 16.89 -30.63
N ILE A 5 -26.80 15.93 -31.42
CA ILE A 5 -27.09 14.56 -30.97
C ILE A 5 -25.80 13.83 -30.58
N LEU A 6 -24.73 13.98 -31.37
CA LEU A 6 -23.42 13.41 -31.06
C LEU A 6 -22.83 13.96 -29.75
N LEU A 7 -22.97 15.27 -29.50
CA LEU A 7 -22.54 15.92 -28.26
C LEU A 7 -23.29 15.39 -27.03
N ILE A 8 -24.60 15.16 -27.15
CA ILE A 8 -25.41 14.55 -26.07
C ILE A 8 -24.94 13.13 -25.81
N PHE A 9 -24.64 12.35 -26.86
CA PHE A 9 -24.16 10.97 -26.72
C PHE A 9 -22.78 10.88 -26.03
N ILE A 10 -21.88 11.83 -26.30
CA ILE A 10 -20.57 11.92 -25.64
C ILE A 10 -20.72 12.31 -24.16
N LEU A 11 -21.69 13.18 -23.83
CA LEU A 11 -21.94 13.59 -22.44
C LEU A 11 -22.43 12.43 -21.56
N PHE A 12 -23.16 11.47 -22.14
CA PHE A 12 -23.61 10.27 -21.44
C PHE A 12 -22.53 9.18 -21.33
N TYR A 13 -21.39 9.31 -22.02
CA TYR A 13 -20.27 8.38 -21.93
C TYR A 13 -19.33 8.75 -20.77
N SER A 14 -19.89 8.90 -19.56
CA SER A 14 -19.09 9.09 -18.36
C SER A 14 -18.54 7.74 -17.88
N ILE A 15 -17.27 7.46 -18.20
CA ILE A 15 -16.59 6.26 -17.73
C ILE A 15 -16.38 6.39 -16.22
N SER A 16 -17.07 5.57 -15.43
CA SER A 16 -16.85 5.46 -13.99
C SER A 16 -15.57 4.65 -13.74
N ASN A 17 -14.46 5.33 -13.45
CA ASN A 17 -13.25 4.67 -12.95
C ASN A 17 -13.42 4.39 -11.46
N TYR A 18 -13.44 3.11 -11.09
CA TYR A 18 -13.43 2.69 -9.70
C TYR A 18 -11.98 2.63 -9.21
N ALA A 19 -11.64 3.49 -8.24
CA ALA A 19 -10.40 3.35 -7.50
C ALA A 19 -10.58 2.29 -6.40
N SER A 20 -9.62 1.38 -6.30
CA SER A 20 -9.50 0.42 -5.21
C SER A 20 -8.12 0.56 -4.56
N TYR A 21 -8.05 0.10 -3.32
CA TYR A 21 -6.83 0.09 -2.53
C TYR A 21 -6.55 -1.33 -2.06
N ILE A 22 -5.28 -1.60 -1.79
CA ILE A 22 -4.85 -2.80 -1.08
C ILE A 22 -4.46 -2.37 0.33
N LEU A 23 -5.05 -3.01 1.33
CA LEU A 23 -4.60 -2.92 2.72
C LEU A 23 -3.76 -4.16 3.03
N ILE A 24 -2.51 -3.96 3.41
CA ILE A 24 -1.67 -5.00 3.99
C ILE A 24 -1.75 -4.84 5.51
N PRO A 25 -2.53 -5.69 6.20
CA PRO A 25 -2.59 -5.63 7.64
C PRO A 25 -1.26 -6.10 8.25
N MET A 26 -0.93 -5.61 9.44
CA MET A 26 0.31 -5.91 10.14
C MET A 26 0.06 -6.41 11.57
N ASP A 27 -1.20 -6.56 11.97
CA ASP A 27 -1.57 -7.23 13.21
C ASP A 27 -1.20 -8.73 13.18
N ALA A 28 -1.04 -9.32 14.36
CA ALA A 28 -0.52 -10.69 14.53
C ALA A 28 -1.48 -11.77 13.99
N GLU A 29 -2.78 -11.49 13.96
CA GLU A 29 -3.81 -12.46 13.62
C GLU A 29 -4.02 -12.58 12.10
N SER A 30 -3.93 -11.46 11.37
CA SER A 30 -4.27 -11.44 9.94
C SER A 30 -3.08 -11.57 9.01
N GLN A 31 -1.87 -11.15 9.41
CA GLN A 31 -0.70 -11.16 8.53
C GLN A 31 0.09 -12.46 8.63
N LYS A 32 0.21 -13.17 7.51
CA LYS A 32 0.97 -14.42 7.39
C LYS A 32 2.48 -14.21 7.35
N ASN A 33 2.95 -13.06 6.83
CA ASN A 33 4.38 -12.81 6.69
C ASN A 33 4.73 -11.32 6.77
N HIS A 34 4.99 -10.82 7.98
CA HIS A 34 5.28 -9.40 8.25
C HIS A 34 6.57 -8.91 7.57
N LEU A 35 7.66 -9.70 7.60
CA LEU A 35 8.92 -9.31 6.98
C LEU A 35 8.77 -9.14 5.45
N LYS A 36 8.07 -10.08 4.81
CA LYS A 36 7.78 -9.97 3.38
C LYS A 36 6.80 -8.85 3.07
N ALA A 37 5.88 -8.52 3.97
CA ALA A 37 4.98 -7.37 3.85
C ALA A 37 5.77 -6.04 3.78
N TYR A 38 6.77 -5.85 4.65
CA TYR A 38 7.71 -4.73 4.52
C TYR A 38 8.45 -4.76 3.18
N GLY A 39 8.85 -5.95 2.71
CA GLY A 39 9.47 -6.12 1.40
C GLY A 39 8.55 -5.73 0.23
N ILE A 40 7.24 -5.96 0.32
CA ILE A 40 6.26 -5.46 -0.68
C ILE A 40 6.21 -3.93 -0.65
N THR A 41 6.11 -3.33 0.53
CA THR A 41 6.10 -1.86 0.68
C THR A 41 7.38 -1.25 0.09
N TYR A 42 8.54 -1.82 0.42
CA TYR A 42 9.83 -1.40 -0.14
C TYR A 42 9.86 -1.48 -1.67
N TRP A 43 9.44 -2.62 -2.23
CA TRP A 43 9.41 -2.86 -3.67
C TRP A 43 8.51 -1.86 -4.42
N LEU A 44 7.40 -1.41 -3.81
CA LEU A 44 6.56 -0.35 -4.37
C LEU A 44 7.23 1.02 -4.32
N LEU A 45 7.90 1.34 -3.22
CA LEU A 45 8.64 2.59 -3.07
C LEU A 45 9.82 2.68 -4.05
N GLU A 46 10.49 1.58 -4.38
CA GLU A 46 11.52 1.53 -5.44
C GLU A 46 10.93 1.87 -6.82
N LYS A 47 9.68 1.52 -7.05
CA LYS A 47 8.91 1.88 -8.26
C LYS A 47 8.30 3.27 -8.18
N GLN A 48 8.71 4.09 -7.21
CA GLN A 48 8.22 5.45 -6.98
C GLN A 48 6.70 5.51 -6.73
N GLN A 49 6.11 4.40 -6.27
CA GLN A 49 4.70 4.38 -5.88
C GLN A 49 4.57 4.79 -4.42
N LYS A 50 3.71 5.77 -4.16
CA LYS A 50 3.44 6.25 -2.81
C LYS A 50 2.64 5.22 -2.02
N VAL A 51 3.03 5.06 -0.76
CA VAL A 51 2.38 4.17 0.21
C VAL A 51 1.95 4.98 1.41
N LYS A 52 0.79 4.70 1.99
CA LYS A 52 0.44 5.24 3.30
C LYS A 52 0.73 4.22 4.38
N TRP A 53 1.56 4.59 5.35
CA TRP A 53 1.76 3.83 6.57
C TRP A 53 0.77 4.31 7.62
N LEU A 54 -0.10 3.40 8.08
CA LEU A 54 -1.18 3.69 9.01
C LEU A 54 -0.71 3.35 10.43
N LEU A 55 -0.07 4.32 11.09
CA LEU A 55 0.46 4.20 12.44
C LEU A 55 -0.66 3.87 13.43
N ASN A 56 -0.41 2.87 14.29
CA ASN A 56 -1.34 2.35 15.30
C ASN A 56 -2.70 1.88 14.77
N TYR A 57 -2.84 1.70 13.46
CA TYR A 57 -4.02 1.09 12.84
C TYR A 57 -3.64 -0.30 12.31
N ARG A 58 -4.26 -1.34 12.89
CA ARG A 58 -4.04 -2.76 12.54
C ARG A 58 -2.56 -3.15 12.48
N GLY A 59 -1.85 -2.86 13.57
CA GLY A 59 -0.42 -3.19 13.72
C GLY A 59 0.53 -2.33 12.90
N GLY A 60 0.12 -1.14 12.43
CA GLY A 60 0.96 -0.33 11.56
C GLY A 60 0.82 -0.72 10.09
N SER A 61 -0.42 -0.95 9.64
CA SER A 61 -0.74 -1.46 8.31
C SER A 61 -0.32 -0.52 7.17
N PHE A 62 -0.22 -1.07 5.95
CA PHE A 62 0.09 -0.30 4.75
C PHE A 62 -1.12 -0.22 3.83
N LEU A 63 -1.42 0.99 3.36
CA LEU A 63 -2.45 1.24 2.36
C LEU A 63 -1.80 1.65 1.03
N LEU A 64 -2.12 0.88 0.00
CA LEU A 64 -1.47 0.91 -1.31
C LEU A 64 -2.53 1.11 -2.39
N ILE A 65 -2.17 1.72 -3.51
CA ILE A 65 -3.04 1.72 -4.70
C ILE A 65 -3.17 0.28 -5.19
N ASP A 66 -4.39 -0.15 -5.48
CA ASP A 66 -4.62 -1.47 -6.02
C ASP A 66 -4.11 -1.58 -7.46
N SER A 67 -3.32 -2.63 -7.71
CA SER A 67 -2.91 -3.03 -9.05
C SER A 67 -2.81 -4.54 -9.12
N GLY A 68 -3.05 -5.10 -10.31
CA GLY A 68 -2.92 -6.54 -10.54
C GLY A 68 -1.50 -7.06 -10.25
N THR A 69 -0.47 -6.24 -10.49
CA THR A 69 0.92 -6.58 -10.19
C THR A 69 1.17 -6.63 -8.69
N THR A 70 0.69 -5.66 -7.91
CA THR A 70 0.81 -5.67 -6.44
C THR A 70 0.12 -6.89 -5.83
N ARG A 71 -1.11 -7.21 -6.25
CA ARG A 71 -1.84 -8.41 -5.77
C ARG A 71 -1.07 -9.70 -6.07
N LYS A 72 -0.52 -9.81 -7.26
CA LYS A 72 0.26 -10.97 -7.69
C LYS A 72 1.53 -11.11 -6.83
N GLU A 73 2.27 -10.03 -6.60
CA GLU A 73 3.45 -10.06 -5.72
C GLU A 73 3.10 -10.44 -4.29
N CYS A 74 2.03 -9.87 -3.70
CA CYS A 74 1.57 -10.26 -2.37
C CYS A 74 1.27 -11.76 -2.32
N THR A 75 0.58 -12.29 -3.32
CA THR A 75 0.22 -13.71 -3.42
C THR A 75 1.46 -14.60 -3.53
N ILE A 76 2.38 -14.28 -4.45
CA ILE A 76 3.62 -15.04 -4.67
C ILE A 76 4.49 -15.07 -3.41
N ARG A 77 4.56 -13.96 -2.68
CA ARG A 77 5.37 -13.83 -1.46
C ARG A 77 4.65 -14.34 -0.21
N GLY A 78 3.38 -14.73 -0.29
CA GLY A 78 2.60 -15.22 0.83
C GLY A 78 2.22 -14.14 1.84
N VAL A 79 2.06 -12.89 1.38
CA VAL A 79 1.65 -11.74 2.19
C VAL A 79 0.13 -11.63 2.17
N SER A 80 -0.50 -11.56 3.35
CA SER A 80 -1.93 -11.31 3.46
C SER A 80 -2.26 -9.88 3.03
N TYR A 81 -3.36 -9.71 2.30
CA TYR A 81 -3.85 -8.41 1.87
C TYR A 81 -5.37 -8.40 1.71
N GLU A 82 -5.97 -7.22 1.79
CA GLU A 82 -7.40 -6.97 1.58
C GLU A 82 -7.60 -5.96 0.47
N ILE A 83 -8.60 -6.18 -0.39
CA ILE A 83 -9.00 -5.20 -1.40
C ILE A 83 -10.09 -4.32 -0.80
N LEU A 84 -9.87 -3.01 -0.80
CA LEU A 84 -10.79 -2.00 -0.30
C LEU A 84 -11.34 -1.18 -1.46
N SER A 85 -12.63 -0.83 -1.38
CA SER A 85 -13.17 0.25 -2.20
C SER A 85 -12.58 1.59 -1.79
N ASP A 86 -12.58 2.57 -2.69
CA ASP A 86 -12.25 3.95 -2.37
C ASP A 86 -13.05 4.50 -1.18
N SER A 87 -14.35 4.18 -1.10
CA SER A 87 -15.21 4.60 0.02
C SER A 87 -14.75 4.02 1.36
N LYS A 88 -14.36 2.76 1.40
CA LYS A 88 -13.88 2.09 2.62
C LYS A 88 -12.49 2.62 3.03
N ALA A 89 -11.59 2.82 2.07
CA ALA A 89 -10.29 3.43 2.32
C ALA A 89 -10.43 4.86 2.89
N LYS A 90 -11.34 5.68 2.33
CA LYS A 90 -11.65 7.02 2.86
C LYS A 90 -12.23 6.97 4.28
N ALA A 91 -13.12 6.01 4.56
CA ALA A 91 -13.68 5.85 5.90
C ALA A 91 -12.58 5.53 6.94
N ILE A 92 -11.66 4.61 6.62
CA ILE A 92 -10.51 4.27 7.47
C ILE A 92 -9.62 5.50 7.69
N LEU A 93 -9.27 6.24 6.63
CA LEU A 93 -8.44 7.43 6.76
C LEU A 93 -9.13 8.53 7.58
N LYS A 94 -10.46 8.64 7.51
CA LYS A 94 -11.25 9.57 8.33
C LYS A 94 -11.21 9.18 9.80
N GLU A 95 -11.35 7.89 10.11
CA GLU A 95 -11.21 7.36 11.48
C GLU A 95 -9.83 7.67 12.06
N ILE A 96 -8.77 7.35 11.32
CA ILE A 96 -7.38 7.61 11.69
C ILE A 96 -7.13 9.10 11.95
N SER A 97 -7.77 10.00 11.19
CA SER A 97 -7.60 11.45 11.34
C SER A 97 -8.32 12.04 12.56
N SER A 98 -9.10 11.24 13.29
CA SER A 98 -9.85 11.73 14.46
C SER A 98 -8.90 12.12 15.59
N PRO A 99 -8.99 13.35 16.14
CA PRO A 99 -8.14 13.79 17.25
C PRO A 99 -8.30 12.96 18.53
N SER A 100 -9.40 12.21 18.65
CA SER A 100 -9.69 11.34 19.79
C SER A 100 -9.01 9.97 19.72
N VAL A 101 -8.33 9.64 18.61
CA VAL A 101 -7.69 8.34 18.39
C VAL A 101 -6.19 8.56 18.19
N ASN A 102 -5.36 7.77 18.88
CA ASN A 102 -3.91 7.84 18.77
C ASN A 102 -3.40 7.10 17.51
N GLN A 103 -3.82 7.56 16.33
CA GLN A 103 -3.47 7.00 15.02
C GLN A 103 -3.02 8.09 14.06
N GLU A 104 -2.24 7.72 13.05
CA GLU A 104 -1.76 8.66 12.04
C GLU A 104 -1.54 7.97 10.69
N SER A 105 -1.71 8.71 9.59
CA SER A 105 -1.41 8.24 8.23
C SER A 105 -0.22 9.00 7.67
N VAL A 106 0.95 8.35 7.64
CA VAL A 106 2.19 8.92 7.09
C VAL A 106 2.38 8.47 5.64
N ILE A 107 2.69 9.41 4.74
CA ILE A 107 2.99 9.09 3.34
C ILE A 107 4.48 8.73 3.21
N LEU A 108 4.75 7.56 2.64
CA LEU A 108 6.07 7.11 2.25
C LEU A 108 6.25 7.33 0.74
N GLU A 109 7.30 8.07 0.36
CA GLU A 109 7.53 8.47 -1.04
C GLU A 109 8.77 7.85 -1.68
N LYS A 110 9.75 7.42 -0.87
CA LYS A 110 11.04 6.93 -1.36
C LYS A 110 11.50 5.72 -0.56
N ALA A 111 12.08 4.75 -1.26
CA ALA A 111 12.70 3.59 -0.63
C ALA A 111 13.90 4.03 0.24
N PRO A 112 14.00 3.57 1.49
CA PRO A 112 15.14 3.87 2.36
C PRO A 112 16.43 3.28 1.79
N ARG A 113 17.55 3.97 1.99
CA ARG A 113 18.89 3.42 1.73
C ARG A 113 19.41 2.82 3.04
N ILE A 114 19.91 1.59 2.98
CA ILE A 114 20.48 0.90 4.14
C ILE A 114 21.99 0.95 4.01
N ALA A 115 22.66 1.41 5.07
CA ALA A 115 24.10 1.26 5.23
C ALA A 115 24.33 0.26 6.36
N VAL A 116 25.10 -0.79 6.10
CA VAL A 116 25.51 -1.79 7.09
C VAL A 116 26.95 -1.50 7.45
N TYR A 117 27.21 -1.21 8.73
CA TYR A 117 28.56 -1.08 9.25
C TYR A 117 29.01 -2.45 9.74
N ALA A 118 29.89 -3.09 8.96
CA ALA A 118 30.56 -4.31 9.38
C ALA A 118 31.99 -3.97 9.84
N PRO A 119 32.48 -4.52 10.97
CA PRO A 119 33.88 -4.41 11.34
C PRO A 119 34.75 -5.07 10.25
N SER A 120 35.99 -4.59 10.08
CA SER A 120 36.91 -5.08 9.03
C SER A 120 37.25 -6.57 9.11
N SER A 121 36.93 -7.22 10.23
CA SER A 121 37.12 -8.65 10.48
C SER A 121 35.89 -9.52 10.18
N ASN A 122 34.72 -8.95 9.85
CA ASN A 122 33.54 -9.76 9.55
C ASN A 122 33.72 -10.47 8.21
N LEU A 123 33.62 -11.79 8.23
CA LEU A 123 33.61 -12.59 7.01
C LEU A 123 32.17 -12.57 6.44
N PRO A 124 31.97 -12.59 5.10
CA PRO A 124 30.65 -12.42 4.46
C PRO A 124 29.55 -13.40 4.89
N TRP A 125 29.91 -14.48 5.58
CA TRP A 125 29.02 -15.53 6.07
C TRP A 125 28.76 -15.47 7.58
N ASP A 126 29.44 -14.60 8.34
CA ASP A 126 29.16 -14.41 9.78
C ASP A 126 27.78 -13.80 10.03
N ASP A 127 27.19 -13.19 8.99
CA ASP A 127 25.89 -12.54 9.00
C ASP A 127 24.77 -13.48 8.51
N ALA A 128 25.12 -14.69 8.07
CA ALA A 128 24.17 -15.68 7.57
C ALA A 128 23.60 -16.49 8.74
N VAL A 129 22.30 -16.32 9.00
CA VAL A 129 21.51 -17.10 9.96
C VAL A 129 21.11 -18.44 9.35
#